data_AF-A0A842NR93-F1
#
_entry.id   AF-A0A842NR93-F1
#
_cell.length_a   1.000
_cell.length_b   1.000
_cell.length_c   1.000
_cell.angle_alpha   90.00
_cell.angle_beta   90.00
_cell.angle_gamma   90.00
#
_symmetry.space_group_name_H-M   'P 1'
#
loop_
_entity.id
_entity.type
_entity.pdbx_description
1 polymer ?
#
loop_
_entity_poly.entity_id
_entity_poly.type
_entity_poly.pdbx_seq_one_letter_code
_entity_poly.pdbx_strand_id
1 'polypeptide(L)'
;MNTENELVPSLQIWKEVYSNRTERDGEMGEHLPMEALYNMAGPGGIEKADDKALNHLSLCPVCLEEWASWRNALTAVDELDRPEADKDETIPVMAYGMREAAATAKPDEPISIRSSCGRFIFGLLPQLDNLEKGMVTLEAVADGDMAVEGRYVTVRDRNGLVVLEGRLRHGRLARICEKLSEIDLTTWTLVVDGKKE
;
A
#
# COMPACT_ATOMS: atom_id res chain seq x y z
N MET A 1 -29.52 0.63 -11.05
CA MET A 1 -29.39 0.90 -9.60
C MET A 1 -28.01 0.41 -9.21
N ASN A 2 -27.17 1.34 -8.75
CA ASN A 2 -25.75 1.12 -8.46
C ASN A 2 -25.59 0.18 -7.25
N THR A 3 -24.97 -0.98 -7.48
CA THR A 3 -24.62 -1.99 -6.45
C THR A 3 -23.16 -1.92 -6.03
N GLU A 4 -22.45 -0.83 -6.30
CA GLU A 4 -21.00 -0.79 -6.20
C GLU A 4 -20.41 -0.26 -4.89
N ASN A 5 -21.20 0.09 -3.86
CA ASN A 5 -20.60 0.95 -2.84
C ASN A 5 -20.96 0.77 -1.37
N GLU A 6 -21.25 -0.44 -0.90
CA GLU A 6 -21.46 -0.63 0.55
C GLU A 6 -20.76 -1.85 1.15
N LEU A 7 -19.53 -2.14 0.72
CA LEU A 7 -18.63 -3.00 1.50
C LEU A 7 -18.33 -2.39 2.87
N VAL A 8 -18.20 -1.05 2.96
CA VAL A 8 -17.87 -0.36 4.21
C VAL A 8 -18.97 -0.50 5.28
N PRO A 9 -20.26 -0.21 5.00
CA PRO A 9 -21.34 -0.48 5.96
C PRO A 9 -21.46 -1.96 6.33
N SER A 10 -21.28 -2.87 5.36
CA SER A 10 -21.35 -4.32 5.59
C SER A 10 -20.22 -4.82 6.49
N LEU A 11 -19.00 -4.30 6.31
CA LEU A 11 -17.85 -4.57 7.18
C LEU A 11 -18.08 -4.05 8.59
N GLN A 12 -18.69 -2.87 8.72
CA GLN A 12 -18.92 -2.22 10.01
C GLN A 12 -19.96 -2.97 10.85
N ILE A 13 -21.08 -3.37 10.24
CA ILE A 13 -22.09 -4.24 10.87
C ILE A 13 -21.48 -5.59 11.27
N TRP A 14 -20.66 -6.17 10.39
CA TRP A 14 -20.03 -7.46 10.67
C TRP A 14 -18.99 -7.37 11.80
N LYS A 15 -18.22 -6.27 11.91
CA LYS A 15 -17.32 -5.98 13.05
C LYS A 15 -18.08 -5.90 14.36
N GLU A 16 -19.25 -5.26 14.39
CA GLU A 16 -20.07 -5.15 15.60
C GLU A 16 -20.60 -6.51 16.07
N VAL A 17 -20.93 -7.39 15.12
CA VAL A 17 -21.43 -8.75 15.41
C VAL A 17 -20.29 -9.67 15.90
N TYR A 18 -19.10 -9.58 15.31
CA TYR A 18 -17.98 -10.48 15.64
C TYR A 18 -17.07 -9.99 16.77
N SER A 19 -16.90 -8.68 16.96
CA SER A 19 -16.17 -8.12 18.11
C SER A 19 -16.80 -8.53 19.45
N ASN A 20 -18.13 -8.66 19.49
CA ASN A 20 -18.89 -9.13 20.65
C ASN A 20 -18.76 -10.65 20.90
N ARG A 21 -18.28 -11.43 19.93
CA ARG A 21 -18.01 -12.87 20.07
C ARG A 21 -16.57 -13.16 20.49
N THR A 22 -15.61 -12.39 19.98
CA THR A 22 -14.18 -12.53 20.28
C THR A 22 -13.81 -12.33 21.75
N GLU A 23 -14.62 -11.61 22.53
CA GLU A 23 -14.41 -11.47 23.98
C GLU A 23 -14.94 -12.67 24.80
N ARG A 24 -15.81 -13.52 24.23
CA ARG A 24 -16.44 -14.63 24.97
C ARG A 24 -15.76 -15.98 24.77
N ASP A 25 -15.22 -16.23 23.58
CA ASP A 25 -14.53 -17.47 23.24
C ASP A 25 -13.10 -17.12 22.84
N GLY A 26 -12.14 -17.34 23.72
CA GLY A 26 -10.71 -16.99 23.57
C GLY A 26 -9.95 -17.79 22.49
N GLU A 27 -10.56 -17.97 21.31
CA GLU A 27 -10.01 -18.69 20.17
C GLU A 27 -10.09 -17.83 18.89
N MET A 28 -9.36 -16.71 18.85
CA MET A 28 -8.73 -16.35 17.59
C MET A 28 -7.28 -16.81 17.68
N GLY A 29 -6.98 -17.93 17.03
CA GLY A 29 -5.60 -18.37 16.82
C GLY A 29 -4.79 -17.31 16.08
N GLU A 30 -3.50 -17.61 15.85
CA GLU A 30 -2.59 -16.75 15.09
C GLU A 30 -3.23 -16.23 13.78
N HIS A 31 -3.05 -14.95 13.50
CA HIS A 31 -3.49 -14.31 12.26
C HIS A 31 -2.87 -14.99 11.04
N LEU A 32 -3.56 -14.91 9.90
CA LEU A 32 -2.98 -15.35 8.63
C LEU A 32 -1.69 -14.57 8.34
N PRO A 33 -0.63 -15.25 7.88
CA PRO A 33 0.59 -14.57 7.49
C PRO A 33 0.29 -13.63 6.32
N MET A 34 0.97 -12.49 6.28
CA MET A 34 0.72 -11.44 5.28
C MET A 34 0.86 -11.94 3.84
N GLU A 35 1.80 -12.86 3.59
CA GLU A 35 1.97 -13.51 2.29
C GLU A 35 0.72 -14.31 1.87
N ALA A 36 0.04 -14.99 2.80
CA ALA A 36 -1.19 -15.70 2.50
C ALA A 36 -2.32 -14.71 2.14
N LEU A 37 -2.47 -13.62 2.88
CA LEU A 37 -3.46 -12.57 2.58
C LEU A 37 -3.22 -11.93 1.20
N TYR A 38 -1.96 -11.65 0.86
CA TYR A 38 -1.57 -11.15 -0.46
C TYR A 38 -1.92 -12.14 -1.58
N ASN A 39 -1.53 -13.42 -1.43
CA ASN A 39 -1.81 -14.46 -2.41
C ASN A 39 -3.31 -14.68 -2.61
N MET A 40 -4.09 -14.61 -1.53
CA MET A 40 -5.55 -14.71 -1.55
C MET A 40 -6.23 -13.50 -2.22
N ALA A 41 -5.61 -12.33 -2.19
CA ALA A 41 -6.15 -11.12 -2.80
C ALA A 41 -5.92 -11.05 -4.32
N GLY A 42 -4.98 -11.85 -4.85
CA GLY A 42 -4.68 -11.94 -6.28
C GLY A 42 -5.77 -12.60 -7.13
N PRO A 43 -5.67 -12.53 -8.46
CA PRO A 43 -6.63 -13.16 -9.38
C PRO A 43 -6.73 -14.67 -9.16
N GLY A 44 -7.93 -15.16 -8.89
CA GLY A 44 -8.14 -16.59 -8.59
C GLY A 44 -7.58 -17.04 -7.23
N GLY A 45 -7.16 -16.10 -6.38
CA GLY A 45 -6.46 -16.37 -5.12
C GLY A 45 -7.38 -16.95 -4.06
N ILE A 46 -8.62 -16.44 -3.97
CA ILE A 46 -9.59 -16.89 -2.98
C ILE A 46 -10.10 -18.31 -3.30
N GLU A 47 -10.19 -18.67 -4.58
CA GLU A 47 -10.60 -20.01 -5.03
C GLU A 47 -9.51 -21.07 -4.82
N LYS A 48 -8.26 -20.66 -4.64
CA LYS A 48 -7.10 -21.53 -4.37
C LYS A 48 -6.75 -21.60 -2.89
N ALA A 49 -7.36 -20.77 -2.06
CA ALA A 49 -7.14 -20.77 -0.63
C ALA A 49 -7.68 -22.06 -0.01
N ASP A 50 -6.97 -22.60 0.98
CA ASP A 50 -7.47 -23.75 1.74
C ASP A 50 -8.67 -23.35 2.62
N ASP A 51 -9.50 -24.35 2.97
CA ASP A 51 -10.71 -24.14 3.77
C ASP A 51 -10.42 -23.51 5.14
N LYS A 52 -9.23 -23.73 5.69
CA LYS A 52 -8.83 -23.18 6.99
C LYS A 52 -8.57 -21.68 6.88
N ALA A 53 -7.88 -21.23 5.84
CA ALA A 53 -7.63 -19.82 5.56
C ALA A 53 -8.92 -19.07 5.22
N LEU A 54 -9.80 -19.68 4.41
CA LEU A 54 -11.12 -19.11 4.11
C LEU A 54 -12.00 -18.99 5.36
N ASN A 55 -12.02 -20.03 6.19
CA ASN A 55 -12.75 -19.99 7.46
C ASN A 55 -12.14 -18.97 8.44
N HIS A 56 -10.82 -18.83 8.50
CA HIS A 56 -10.19 -17.79 9.33
C HIS A 56 -10.55 -16.39 8.83
N LEU A 57 -10.48 -16.14 7.52
CA LEU A 57 -10.78 -14.85 6.91
C LEU A 57 -12.24 -14.44 7.12
N SER A 58 -13.17 -15.40 7.11
CA SER A 58 -14.60 -15.14 7.35
C SER A 58 -14.96 -14.90 8.81
N LEU A 59 -14.02 -15.15 9.73
CA LEU A 59 -14.20 -15.00 11.17
C LEU A 59 -13.35 -13.87 11.77
N CYS A 60 -12.19 -13.55 11.17
CA CYS A 60 -11.19 -12.61 11.71
C CYS A 60 -11.24 -11.24 11.02
N PRO A 61 -11.71 -10.18 11.71
CA PRO A 61 -11.85 -8.85 11.11
C PRO A 61 -10.54 -8.23 10.64
N VAL A 62 -9.49 -8.40 11.43
CA VAL A 62 -8.17 -7.88 11.13
C VAL A 62 -7.66 -8.46 9.81
N CYS A 63 -7.75 -9.78 9.63
CA CYS A 63 -7.31 -10.43 8.39
C CYS A 63 -8.19 -10.04 7.20
N LEU A 64 -9.49 -9.85 7.40
CA LEU A 64 -10.42 -9.44 6.33
C LEU A 64 -10.14 -8.01 5.85
N GLU A 65 -9.83 -7.10 6.76
CA GLU A 65 -9.45 -5.72 6.42
C GLU A 65 -8.13 -5.64 5.66
N GLU A 66 -7.14 -6.40 6.11
CA GLU A 66 -5.84 -6.51 5.43
C GLU A 66 -6.00 -7.13 4.04
N TRP A 67 -6.74 -8.22 3.92
CA TRP A 67 -7.07 -8.82 2.62
C TRP A 67 -7.81 -7.86 1.69
N ALA A 68 -8.80 -7.11 2.20
CA ALA A 68 -9.54 -6.13 1.40
C ALA A 68 -8.63 -5.00 0.90
N SER A 69 -7.70 -4.55 1.75
CA SER A 69 -6.68 -3.57 1.37
C SER A 69 -5.78 -4.10 0.25
N TRP A 70 -5.33 -5.35 0.33
CA TRP A 70 -4.59 -6.01 -0.74
C TRP A 70 -5.40 -6.18 -2.02
N ARG A 71 -6.69 -6.55 -1.91
CA ARG A 71 -7.57 -6.74 -3.07
C ARG A 71 -7.78 -5.44 -3.83
N ASN A 72 -7.95 -4.34 -3.11
CA ASN A 72 -8.06 -3.01 -3.70
C ASN A 72 -6.75 -2.61 -4.40
N ALA A 73 -5.60 -2.87 -3.75
CA ALA A 73 -4.29 -2.58 -4.33
C ALA A 73 -4.03 -3.38 -5.62
N LEU A 74 -4.38 -4.67 -5.64
CA LEU A 74 -4.15 -5.55 -6.79
C LEU A 74 -5.14 -5.30 -7.94
N THR A 75 -6.41 -5.03 -7.64
CA THR A 75 -7.41 -4.69 -8.67
C THR A 75 -7.02 -3.40 -9.40
N ALA A 76 -6.48 -2.43 -8.67
CA ALA A 76 -5.95 -1.20 -9.27
C ALA A 76 -4.75 -1.43 -10.21
N VAL A 77 -4.02 -2.54 -10.03
CA VAL A 77 -2.91 -2.94 -10.92
C VAL A 77 -3.43 -3.68 -12.16
N ASP A 78 -4.36 -4.63 -12.01
CA ASP A 78 -4.93 -5.40 -13.12
C ASP A 78 -5.67 -4.52 -14.14
N GLU A 79 -6.24 -3.40 -13.68
CA GLU A 79 -6.87 -2.42 -14.56
C GLU A 79 -5.86 -1.69 -15.46
N LEU A 80 -4.55 -1.72 -15.16
CA LEU A 80 -3.50 -1.09 -15.96
C LEU A 80 -3.08 -1.92 -17.18
N ASP A 81 -3.36 -3.23 -17.19
CA ASP A 81 -2.93 -4.16 -18.26
C ASP A 81 -4.04 -4.47 -19.28
N ARG A 82 -5.22 -3.83 -19.17
CA ARG A 82 -6.29 -3.95 -20.19
C ARG A 82 -5.94 -3.09 -21.42
N PRO A 83 -5.97 -3.67 -22.65
CA PRO A 83 -5.68 -2.92 -23.87
C PRO A 83 -6.65 -1.75 -24.09
N GLU A 84 -6.09 -0.63 -24.54
CA GLU A 84 -6.56 0.76 -24.58
C GLU A 84 -7.81 1.04 -25.44
N ALA A 85 -8.92 0.33 -25.25
CA ALA A 85 -10.15 0.62 -26.00
C ALA A 85 -11.15 1.53 -25.28
N ASP A 86 -11.05 1.75 -23.96
CA ASP A 86 -12.18 2.33 -23.20
C ASP A 86 -11.78 3.09 -21.91
N LYS A 87 -10.75 3.95 -21.95
CA LYS A 87 -10.38 4.76 -20.76
C LYS A 87 -10.27 6.26 -21.08
N ASP A 88 -11.42 6.92 -21.10
CA ASP A 88 -11.53 8.39 -21.05
C ASP A 88 -11.66 8.92 -19.60
N GLU A 89 -11.26 8.12 -18.61
CA GLU A 89 -11.10 8.55 -17.22
C GLU A 89 -9.71 8.12 -16.74
N THR A 90 -8.80 9.07 -16.54
CA THR A 90 -7.43 8.83 -16.09
C THR A 90 -7.42 8.31 -14.65
N ILE A 91 -7.48 6.98 -14.50
CA ILE A 91 -7.41 6.29 -13.22
C ILE A 91 -6.03 6.52 -12.57
N PRO A 92 -5.99 6.87 -11.26
CA PRO A 92 -4.73 7.08 -10.54
C PRO A 92 -3.89 5.79 -10.44
N VAL A 93 -2.57 5.91 -10.61
CA VAL A 93 -1.64 4.76 -10.47
C VAL A 93 -1.32 4.54 -9.01
N MET A 94 -1.54 3.34 -8.47
CA MET A 94 -1.17 2.98 -7.11
C MET A 94 -0.01 1.98 -7.09
N ALA A 95 0.98 2.19 -6.21
CA ALA A 95 2.11 1.28 -6.00
C ALA A 95 2.46 1.20 -4.51
N TYR A 96 3.22 0.20 -4.09
CA TYR A 96 3.68 0.06 -2.71
C TYR A 96 5.06 -0.58 -2.67
N GLY A 97 5.77 -0.43 -1.55
CA GLY A 97 7.00 -1.20 -1.28
C GLY A 97 7.06 -1.63 0.17
N MET A 98 7.76 -2.74 0.42
CA MET A 98 7.96 -3.29 1.76
C MET A 98 9.44 -3.34 2.07
N ARG A 99 9.77 -3.07 3.33
CA ARG A 99 11.13 -3.19 3.83
C ARG A 99 11.37 -4.65 4.24
N GLU A 100 12.35 -5.32 3.64
CA GLU A 100 12.74 -6.67 4.07
C GLU A 100 13.22 -6.63 5.53
N ALA A 101 12.74 -7.57 6.35
CA ALA A 101 12.84 -7.60 7.81
C ALA A 101 14.28 -7.61 8.38
N ALA A 102 15.32 -7.62 7.54
CA ALA A 102 16.73 -7.60 7.92
C ALA A 102 17.35 -6.19 7.98
N ALA A 103 16.65 -5.13 7.57
CA ALA A 103 17.15 -3.76 7.64
C ALA A 103 16.70 -3.08 8.95
N THR A 104 17.67 -2.70 9.79
CA THR A 104 17.51 -2.15 11.14
C THR A 104 16.47 -1.03 11.27
N ALA A 105 15.54 -1.12 12.22
CA ALA A 105 14.42 -0.18 12.44
C ALA A 105 14.78 1.30 12.69
N LYS A 106 16.05 1.70 12.63
CA LYS A 106 16.49 3.09 12.85
C LYS A 106 16.87 3.75 11.52
N PRO A 107 16.47 5.01 11.30
CA PRO A 107 16.87 5.81 10.14
C PRO A 107 18.25 6.44 10.39
N ASP A 108 19.24 5.67 10.83
CA ASP A 108 20.63 6.11 10.97
C ASP A 108 21.46 5.89 9.69
N GLU A 109 20.96 5.05 8.79
CA GLU A 109 21.57 4.78 7.49
C GLU A 109 20.63 5.16 6.33
N PRO A 110 21.18 5.52 5.15
CA PRO A 110 20.37 5.70 3.95
C PRO A 110 19.63 4.41 3.56
N ILE A 111 18.33 4.53 3.29
CA ILE A 111 17.48 3.41 2.87
C ILE A 111 16.97 3.67 1.46
N SER A 112 16.92 2.63 0.64
CA SER A 112 16.31 2.64 -0.69
C SER A 112 15.41 1.42 -0.85
N ILE A 113 14.10 1.63 -0.97
CA ILE A 113 13.08 0.58 -1.05
C ILE A 113 12.45 0.65 -2.44
N ARG A 114 12.61 -0.42 -3.21
CA ARG A 114 11.92 -0.54 -4.51
C ARG A 114 10.46 -0.94 -4.28
N SER A 115 9.56 -0.39 -5.09
CA SER A 115 8.16 -0.80 -5.10
C SER A 115 8.02 -2.24 -5.60
N SER A 116 6.96 -2.91 -5.19
CA SER A 116 6.59 -4.26 -5.65
C SER A 116 6.41 -4.32 -7.17
N CYS A 117 5.86 -3.25 -7.77
CA CYS A 117 5.72 -3.14 -9.22
C CYS A 117 7.05 -2.85 -9.95
N GLY A 118 8.15 -2.63 -9.22
CA GLY A 118 9.48 -2.33 -9.76
C GLY A 118 9.64 -0.96 -10.41
N ARG A 119 8.55 -0.19 -10.54
CA ARG A 119 8.52 1.10 -11.26
C ARG A 119 8.96 2.30 -10.43
N PHE A 120 9.06 2.16 -9.11
CA PHE A 120 9.42 3.25 -8.21
C PHE A 120 10.46 2.82 -7.19
N ILE A 121 11.30 3.76 -6.78
CA ILE A 121 12.27 3.63 -5.71
C ILE A 121 12.00 4.75 -4.72
N PHE A 122 11.69 4.39 -3.49
CA PHE A 122 11.54 5.32 -2.38
C PHE A 122 12.83 5.34 -1.56
N GLY A 123 13.41 6.51 -1.38
CA GLY A 123 14.66 6.69 -0.64
C GLY A 123 14.49 7.58 0.59
N LEU A 124 15.18 7.24 1.68
CA LEU A 124 15.28 8.05 2.89
C LEU A 124 16.77 8.23 3.21
N LEU A 125 17.22 9.49 3.26
CA LEU A 125 18.61 9.86 3.49
C LEU A 125 18.70 10.75 4.76
N PRO A 126 19.09 10.20 5.91
CA PRO A 126 19.27 10.96 7.15
C PRO A 126 20.44 11.96 7.05
N GLN A 127 20.36 13.09 7.76
CA GLN A 127 21.49 13.99 7.93
C GLN A 127 22.45 13.45 9.00
N LEU A 128 23.76 13.47 8.71
CA LEU A 128 24.78 12.98 9.65
C LEU A 128 24.79 13.75 10.98
N ASP A 129 24.52 15.05 10.93
CA ASP A 129 24.56 15.93 12.10
C ASP A 129 23.23 15.94 12.90
N ASN A 130 22.14 15.44 12.31
CA ASN A 130 20.83 15.38 12.94
C ASN A 130 19.97 14.27 12.32
N LEU A 131 19.91 13.11 12.98
CA LEU A 131 19.19 11.93 12.50
C LEU A 131 17.66 12.10 12.44
N GLU A 132 17.10 13.11 13.09
CA GLU A 132 15.68 13.45 12.93
C GLU A 132 15.40 14.17 11.61
N LYS A 133 16.43 14.75 10.99
CA LYS A 133 16.30 15.45 9.72
C LYS A 133 16.87 14.62 8.58
N GLY A 134 16.29 14.77 7.40
CA GLY A 134 16.84 14.15 6.21
C GLY A 134 16.08 14.48 4.95
N MET A 135 16.40 13.76 3.89
CA MET A 135 15.77 13.87 2.60
C MET A 135 14.99 12.62 2.30
N VAL A 136 13.72 12.80 1.96
CA VAL A 136 12.87 11.74 1.42
C VAL A 136 12.79 11.93 -0.08
N THR A 137 12.92 10.84 -0.83
CA THR A 137 12.98 10.85 -2.29
C THR A 137 12.07 9.77 -2.87
N LEU A 138 11.52 10.04 -4.04
CA LEU A 138 10.83 9.09 -4.87
C LEU A 138 11.39 9.23 -6.28
N GLU A 139 11.82 8.12 -6.86
CA GLU A 139 12.32 8.04 -8.22
C GLU A 139 11.47 7.03 -8.99
N ALA A 140 11.00 7.41 -10.16
CA ALA A 140 10.51 6.46 -11.14
C ALA A 140 11.72 5.75 -11.80
N VAL A 141 11.51 4.52 -12.24
CA VAL A 141 12.54 3.71 -12.92
C VAL A 141 12.34 3.82 -14.44
N ALA A 142 13.45 3.96 -15.18
CA ALA A 142 13.57 4.38 -16.58
C ALA A 142 12.52 3.87 -17.60
N ASP A 143 11.97 2.66 -17.46
CA ASP A 143 10.93 2.15 -18.37
C ASP A 143 9.53 2.79 -18.11
N GLY A 144 9.34 3.46 -16.96
CA GLY A 144 8.09 4.09 -16.54
C GLY A 144 8.12 5.62 -16.37
N ASP A 145 9.31 6.25 -16.43
CA ASP A 145 9.51 7.68 -16.11
C ASP A 145 8.61 8.61 -16.93
N MET A 146 8.48 8.34 -18.23
CA MET A 146 7.71 9.19 -19.15
C MET A 146 6.20 9.10 -18.92
N ALA A 147 5.68 8.00 -18.36
CA ALA A 147 4.24 7.81 -18.16
C ALA A 147 3.70 8.60 -16.97
N VAL A 148 4.55 8.91 -15.99
CA VAL A 148 4.19 9.56 -14.72
C VAL A 148 4.77 10.96 -14.55
N GLU A 149 5.55 11.44 -15.52
CA GLU A 149 6.11 12.78 -15.52
C GLU A 149 5.03 13.87 -15.36
N GLY A 150 5.28 14.85 -14.49
CA GLY A 150 4.38 15.97 -14.23
C GLY A 150 3.11 15.63 -13.44
N ARG A 151 2.86 14.35 -13.15
CA ARG A 151 1.72 13.90 -12.34
C ARG A 151 1.94 14.20 -10.86
N TYR A 152 0.86 14.49 -10.16
CA TYR A 152 0.88 14.66 -8.71
C TYR A 152 0.98 13.28 -8.07
N VAL A 153 1.85 13.14 -7.09
CA VAL A 153 2.08 11.90 -6.35
C VAL A 153 1.95 12.16 -4.87
N THR A 154 1.42 11.17 -4.16
CA THR A 154 1.34 11.14 -2.69
C THR A 154 1.90 9.81 -2.22
N VAL A 155 2.92 9.87 -1.36
CA VAL A 155 3.49 8.72 -0.66
C VAL A 155 3.04 8.75 0.78
N ARG A 156 2.58 7.59 1.28
CA ARG A 156 2.20 7.41 2.68
C ARG A 156 2.99 6.26 3.32
N ASP A 157 3.24 6.39 4.60
CA ASP A 157 3.81 5.33 5.43
C ASP A 157 2.73 4.29 5.84
N ARG A 158 3.11 3.32 6.68
CA ARG A 158 2.20 2.29 7.18
C ARG A 158 0.99 2.86 7.93
N ASN A 159 1.17 3.97 8.65
CA ASN A 159 0.14 4.58 9.48
C ASN A 159 -0.74 5.58 8.69
N GLY A 160 -0.49 5.72 7.38
CA GLY A 160 -1.21 6.67 6.51
C GLY A 160 -0.66 8.10 6.56
N LEU A 161 0.45 8.34 7.25
CA LEU A 161 1.12 9.65 7.28
C LEU A 161 1.66 9.98 5.90
N VAL A 162 1.34 11.17 5.37
CA VAL A 162 1.89 11.64 4.10
C VAL A 162 3.36 12.04 4.28
N VAL A 163 4.25 11.20 3.78
CA VAL A 163 5.71 11.39 3.90
C VAL A 163 6.27 12.26 2.78
N LEU A 164 5.67 12.17 1.60
CA LEU A 164 6.10 12.89 0.40
C LEU A 164 4.89 13.18 -0.48
N GLU A 165 4.77 14.41 -0.96
CA GLU A 165 3.74 14.77 -1.93
C GLU A 165 4.26 15.85 -2.87
N GLY A 166 3.78 15.86 -4.11
CA GLY A 166 4.18 16.84 -5.11
C GLY A 166 4.13 16.29 -6.52
N ARG A 167 4.64 17.06 -7.49
CA ARG A 167 4.71 16.61 -8.90
C ARG A 167 6.07 15.99 -9.19
N LEU A 168 6.07 14.84 -9.87
CA LEU A 168 7.30 14.27 -10.42
C LEU A 168 7.89 15.22 -11.46
N ARG A 169 9.20 15.47 -11.36
CA ARG A 169 9.99 16.25 -12.31
C ARG A 169 11.21 15.44 -12.72
N HIS A 170 11.35 15.18 -14.01
CA HIS A 170 12.36 14.26 -14.55
C HIS A 170 12.35 12.90 -13.83
N GLY A 171 11.15 12.35 -13.61
CA GLY A 171 10.94 11.10 -12.90
C GLY A 171 11.23 11.15 -11.40
N ARG A 172 11.47 12.33 -10.80
CA ARG A 172 11.90 12.43 -9.39
C ARG A 172 11.07 13.41 -8.57
N LEU A 173 10.95 13.12 -7.29
CA LEU A 173 10.39 14.01 -6.27
C LEU A 173 11.23 13.89 -5.00
N ALA A 174 11.50 15.01 -4.33
CA ALA A 174 12.27 15.03 -3.09
C ALA A 174 11.73 16.09 -2.12
N ARG A 175 11.84 15.83 -0.82
CA ARG A 175 11.48 16.78 0.24
C ARG A 175 12.41 16.62 1.43
N ILE A 176 12.71 17.74 2.10
CA ILE A 176 13.33 17.70 3.43
C ILE A 176 12.27 17.29 4.46
N CYS A 177 12.64 16.38 5.34
CA CYS A 177 11.82 15.96 6.48
C CYS A 177 12.55 16.30 7.78
N GLU A 178 11.79 16.76 8.78
CA GLU A 178 12.30 17.26 10.05
C GLU A 178 12.10 16.26 11.21
N LYS A 179 11.41 15.14 10.94
CA LYS A 179 11.06 14.12 11.93
C LYS A 179 11.05 12.71 11.32
N LEU A 180 12.21 12.21 10.93
CA LEU A 180 12.34 10.90 10.31
C LEU A 180 11.90 9.74 11.22
N SER A 181 12.05 9.89 12.54
CA SER A 181 11.65 8.88 13.52
C SER A 181 10.15 8.60 13.58
N GLU A 182 9.32 9.55 13.12
CA GLU A 182 7.85 9.39 13.09
C GLU A 182 7.38 8.57 11.87
N ILE A 183 8.27 8.23 10.94
CA ILE A 183 7.91 7.53 9.69
C ILE A 183 8.06 6.02 9.85
N ASP A 184 6.97 5.27 9.71
CA ASP A 184 7.00 3.81 9.67
C ASP A 184 7.05 3.29 8.22
N LEU A 185 8.27 3.05 7.72
CA LEU A 185 8.52 2.50 6.38
C LEU A 185 8.47 0.97 6.31
N THR A 186 7.91 0.27 7.29
CA THR A 186 7.67 -1.18 7.17
C THR A 186 6.89 -1.47 5.87
N THR A 187 5.90 -0.62 5.59
CA THR A 187 5.18 -0.56 4.32
C THR A 187 5.04 0.90 3.91
N TRP A 188 5.17 1.20 2.62
CA TRP A 188 4.81 2.49 2.06
C TRP A 188 3.90 2.31 0.86
N THR A 189 2.98 3.26 0.66
CA THR A 189 2.07 3.29 -0.48
C THR A 189 2.27 4.58 -1.27
N LEU A 190 2.03 4.51 -2.58
CA LEU A 190 2.12 5.59 -3.54
C LEU A 190 0.82 5.66 -4.30
N VAL A 191 0.29 6.87 -4.44
CA VAL A 191 -0.80 7.21 -5.34
C VAL A 191 -0.30 8.27 -6.30
N VAL A 192 -0.49 8.06 -7.60
CA VAL A 192 -0.18 9.01 -8.67
C VAL A 192 -1.52 9.44 -9.26
N ASP A 193 -1.87 10.70 -9.11
CA ASP A 193 -3.13 11.23 -9.62
C ASP A 193 -3.21 11.13 -11.14
N GLY A 194 -4.44 10.95 -11.64
CA GLY A 194 -4.77 11.13 -13.04
C GLY A 194 -4.35 12.52 -13.53
N LYS A 195 -4.03 12.63 -14.83
CA LYS A 195 -3.60 13.89 -15.43
C LYS A 195 -4.78 14.88 -15.40
N LYS A 196 -4.81 15.81 -14.44
CA LYS A 196 -5.68 16.98 -14.54
C LYS A 196 -5.08 17.92 -15.58
N GLU A 197 -5.75 18.01 -16.73
CA GLU A 197 -5.56 19.10 -17.69
C GLU A 197 -5.82 20.47 -17.06
#